data_AF-A0A941WL23-F1
#
_entry.id   AF-A0A941WL23-F1
#
_cell.length_a   1.000
_cell.length_b   1.000
_cell.length_c   1.000
_cell.angle_alpha   90.00
_cell.angle_beta   90.00
_cell.angle_gamma   90.00
#
_symmetry.space_group_name_H-M   'P 1'
#
loop_
_entity.id
_entity.type
_entity.pdbx_description
1 polymer ?
#
loop_
_entity_poly.entity_id
_entity_poly.type
_entity_poly.pdbx_seq_one_letter_code
_entity_poly.pdbx_strand_id
1 'polypeptide(L)'
;MNSRQISSYILILLTLPFTLISAKPKEPVDYVDMFIGTSNSRWMLGPYAQEPFGMVQLGPDNQGNVWMGGYEYAINSVSGFSHLHAWTMGGLMIMPTTADLALTNPSADSPYKGANAGYHSRILKETEKASPGYYSVYLYDHEVKAELSATTRCGIHRYTFPERKESRILIDLLFPTEWDYGFNVKDACITKVSNTELEGYADCQSGPWSNWNNYKLHFIIRFSKPFAQLNGWNEGVEKDDIQSIAGKNDIGAYAIYSTTEGESITVSTGLSLVSIEQARLNMDTELAPLQYDFDRVVAQTRNKWNELLGRIEVEGTNEVDKTKFYTNLYRAYAGKQTWNDVNGQYRDACENIQQLDHGNMYGGDAFWNSFWNLNGLWSIISPRIVDDWVTTQLEMFKHTGWTSKGPAGLEYSGIMEGSHETALMVAAYQKGIRKDGEAIYEAVLKNVTETGIDHPCGGSCGNPLLDVYIKQGYMPMEKGVVSKTLDYAYDDWCVSQLALALGKKKEGKALLARSMNYKNVFHPEKKFVMRRDSLGNWDPDFDVFSNKGFIEGNSWQYSWY
;
A
#
# COMPACT_ATOMS: atom_id res chain seq x y z
N MET A 1 48.23 67.75 54.43
CA MET A 1 46.82 67.72 54.88
C MET A 1 45.94 67.36 53.70
N ASN A 2 45.25 66.22 53.80
CA ASN A 2 43.92 65.83 53.28
C ASN A 2 43.43 66.41 51.94
N SER A 3 42.68 65.72 51.08
CA SER A 3 42.21 64.34 50.90
C SER A 3 41.21 64.44 49.75
N ARG A 4 41.21 63.52 48.78
CA ARG A 4 40.04 63.00 48.02
C ARG A 4 40.51 62.24 46.78
N GLN A 5 40.66 60.93 46.92
CA GLN A 5 40.65 59.99 45.80
C GLN A 5 39.20 59.82 45.34
N ILE A 6 38.95 60.00 44.05
CA ILE A 6 37.71 59.64 43.38
C ILE A 6 38.03 58.36 42.60
N SER A 7 37.46 57.23 43.02
CA SER A 7 37.55 55.96 42.31
C SER A 7 36.53 55.93 41.17
N SER A 8 37.02 55.86 39.94
CA SER A 8 36.20 55.63 38.74
C SER A 8 35.84 54.14 38.63
N TYR A 9 34.56 53.80 38.73
CA TYR A 9 34.05 52.47 38.37
C TYR A 9 33.88 52.39 36.85
N ILE A 10 34.70 51.56 36.19
CA ILE A 10 34.50 51.15 34.80
C ILE A 10 33.47 50.03 34.79
N LEU A 11 32.28 50.30 34.25
CA LEU A 11 31.23 49.31 34.02
C LEU A 11 31.56 48.57 32.71
N ILE A 12 32.09 47.35 32.80
CA ILE A 12 32.27 46.46 31.64
C ILE A 12 30.90 45.85 31.31
N LEU A 13 30.24 46.37 30.28
CA LEU A 13 29.08 45.73 29.66
C LEU A 13 29.56 44.51 28.86
N LEU A 14 29.35 43.31 29.39
CA LEU A 14 29.43 42.06 28.63
C LEU A 14 28.22 42.01 27.67
N THR A 15 28.45 42.34 26.40
CA THR A 15 27.50 42.04 25.32
C THR A 15 27.67 40.56 24.92
N LEU A 16 26.80 39.69 25.43
CA LEU A 16 26.63 38.35 24.86
C LEU A 16 26.02 38.49 23.44
N PRO A 17 26.60 37.88 22.40
CA PRO A 17 25.94 37.82 21.11
C PRO A 17 24.77 36.84 21.20
N PHE A 18 23.55 37.37 21.14
CA PHE A 18 22.37 36.57 20.83
C PHE A 18 22.48 36.12 19.36
N THR A 19 23.01 34.92 19.14
CA THR A 19 22.76 34.21 17.87
C THR A 19 21.29 33.87 17.82
N LEU A 20 20.51 34.68 17.10
CA LEU A 20 19.17 34.32 16.65
C LEU A 20 19.30 33.07 15.78
N ILE A 21 19.04 31.91 16.37
CA ILE A 21 18.80 30.68 15.61
C ILE A 21 17.48 30.90 14.87
N SER A 22 17.55 31.32 13.62
CA SER A 22 16.37 31.35 12.75
C SER A 22 15.88 29.91 12.63
N ALA A 23 14.64 29.64 13.06
CA ALA A 23 14.00 28.36 12.79
C ALA A 23 14.05 28.09 11.28
N LYS A 24 14.49 26.89 10.88
CA LYS A 24 14.44 26.48 9.46
C LYS A 24 12.97 26.56 9.02
N PRO A 25 12.65 27.22 7.90
CA PRO A 25 11.28 27.25 7.40
C PRO A 25 10.80 25.82 7.13
N LYS A 26 9.55 25.53 7.50
CA LYS A 26 8.91 24.24 7.22
C LYS A 26 8.84 23.99 5.72
N GLU A 27 9.19 22.79 5.32
CA GLU A 27 9.07 22.28 3.96
C GLU A 27 7.71 21.57 3.79
N PRO A 28 7.18 21.40 2.57
CA PRO A 28 5.92 20.68 2.30
C PRO A 28 5.74 19.38 3.08
N VAL A 29 6.80 18.56 3.16
CA VAL A 29 6.81 17.29 3.88
C VAL A 29 6.63 17.44 5.41
N ASP A 30 6.99 18.59 5.99
CA ASP A 30 6.87 18.85 7.45
C ASP A 30 5.44 19.11 7.89
N TYR A 31 4.52 19.33 6.96
CA TYR A 31 3.10 19.52 7.24
C TYR A 31 2.32 18.20 7.28
N VAL A 32 2.91 17.09 6.82
CA VAL A 32 2.21 15.80 6.77
C VAL A 32 2.07 15.22 8.18
N ASP A 33 0.83 14.91 8.56
CA ASP A 33 0.51 14.15 9.75
C ASP A 33 0.08 12.73 9.35
N MET A 34 0.93 11.76 9.66
CA MET A 34 0.72 10.36 9.27
C MET A 34 -0.30 9.62 10.14
N PHE A 35 -0.79 10.21 11.23
CA PHE A 35 -1.82 9.63 12.09
C PHE A 35 -3.23 10.10 11.71
N ILE A 36 -3.36 11.17 10.91
CA ILE A 36 -4.67 11.57 10.39
C ILE A 36 -5.23 10.45 9.51
N GLY A 37 -6.42 10.00 9.88
CA GLY A 37 -7.19 8.97 9.18
C GLY A 37 -6.91 7.55 9.64
N THR A 38 -5.95 7.28 10.52
CA THR A 38 -5.54 5.91 10.91
C THR A 38 -6.40 5.31 12.03
N SER A 39 -7.69 5.65 12.04
CA SER A 39 -8.68 5.07 12.95
C SER A 39 -9.89 4.67 12.13
N ASN A 40 -10.41 3.46 12.35
CA ASN A 40 -11.42 2.83 11.50
C ASN A 40 -10.99 2.87 10.02
N SER A 41 -9.77 2.40 9.75
CA SER A 41 -9.09 2.50 8.47
C SER A 41 -8.66 1.15 7.91
N ARG A 42 -8.72 0.98 6.59
CA ARG A 42 -8.27 -0.25 5.93
C ARG A 42 -6.75 -0.46 6.07
N TRP A 43 -6.33 -1.70 5.86
CA TRP A 43 -4.95 -2.21 5.95
C TRP A 43 -3.89 -1.34 5.26
N MET A 44 -4.25 -0.66 4.17
CA MET A 44 -3.35 0.20 3.40
C MET A 44 -3.03 1.55 4.05
N LEU A 45 -3.70 1.88 5.17
CA LEU A 45 -3.65 3.20 5.79
C LEU A 45 -3.17 3.11 7.24
N GLY A 46 -1.88 3.32 7.42
CA GLY A 46 -1.25 3.45 8.72
C GLY A 46 -0.07 4.43 8.69
N PRO A 47 0.66 4.55 9.81
CA PRO A 47 1.87 5.37 9.90
C PRO A 47 3.09 4.62 9.35
N TYR A 48 2.98 4.09 8.13
CA TYR A 48 4.01 3.27 7.48
C TYR A 48 5.12 4.10 6.84
N ALA A 49 6.36 3.80 7.18
CA ALA A 49 7.53 4.34 6.51
C ALA A 49 7.67 3.70 5.12
N GLN A 50 7.61 4.54 4.08
CA GLN A 50 7.68 4.12 2.68
C GLN A 50 8.18 5.25 1.80
N GLU A 51 8.70 4.92 0.62
CA GLU A 51 8.80 5.86 -0.49
C GLU A 51 7.44 6.01 -1.20
N PRO A 52 7.19 7.07 -2.00
CA PRO A 52 6.00 7.14 -2.85
C PRO A 52 5.89 5.88 -3.73
N PHE A 53 4.74 5.21 -3.72
CA PHE A 53 4.51 3.96 -4.46
C PHE A 53 5.48 2.81 -4.09
N GLY A 54 6.04 2.80 -2.88
CA GLY A 54 6.93 1.73 -2.40
C GLY A 54 6.23 0.38 -2.33
N MET A 55 6.95 -0.69 -2.71
CA MET A 55 6.58 -2.08 -2.36
C MET A 55 6.58 -2.24 -0.84
N VAL A 56 7.65 -1.78 -0.20
CA VAL A 56 7.80 -1.83 1.26
C VAL A 56 7.06 -0.67 1.90
N GLN A 57 6.11 -1.02 2.75
CA GLN A 57 5.31 -0.13 3.57
C GLN A 57 5.56 -0.51 5.03
N LEU A 58 6.73 -0.15 5.54
CA LEU A 58 7.23 -0.68 6.80
C LEU A 58 6.62 0.06 7.99
N GLY A 59 5.86 -0.64 8.83
CA GLY A 59 5.36 -0.01 10.05
C GLY A 59 4.58 -0.95 10.96
N PRO A 60 3.95 -0.38 12.01
CA PRO A 60 3.37 -1.15 13.10
C PRO A 60 2.05 -1.84 12.73
N ASP A 61 1.90 -3.07 13.19
CA ASP A 61 0.61 -3.78 13.27
C ASP A 61 0.14 -3.85 14.71
N ASN A 62 -1.14 -3.56 14.96
CA ASN A 62 -1.71 -3.60 16.31
C ASN A 62 -3.17 -4.07 16.39
N GLN A 63 -3.81 -4.32 15.25
CA GLN A 63 -5.13 -4.92 15.21
C GLN A 63 -5.02 -6.42 14.95
N GLY A 64 -5.95 -7.15 15.55
CA GLY A 64 -6.16 -8.55 15.22
C GLY A 64 -6.78 -8.70 13.83
N ASN A 65 -7.17 -9.94 13.54
CA ASN A 65 -7.74 -10.30 12.26
C ASN A 65 -9.21 -9.83 12.25
N VAL A 66 -9.47 -8.61 11.77
CA VAL A 66 -10.80 -7.96 11.66
C VAL A 66 -10.94 -7.20 10.33
N TRP A 67 -12.18 -6.84 9.93
CA TRP A 67 -12.41 -5.85 8.87
C TRP A 67 -11.75 -4.53 9.30
N MET A 68 -10.95 -3.91 8.41
CA MET A 68 -10.09 -2.76 8.73
C MET A 68 -8.95 -3.11 9.70
N GLY A 69 -8.36 -4.30 9.55
CA GLY A 69 -7.17 -4.70 10.30
C GLY A 69 -5.92 -3.91 9.92
N GLY A 70 -4.83 -4.13 10.67
CA GLY A 70 -3.52 -3.47 10.49
C GLY A 70 -3.24 -2.56 11.67
N TYR A 71 -3.40 -1.26 11.45
CA TYR A 71 -3.15 -0.24 12.45
C TYR A 71 -4.41 0.54 12.83
N GLU A 72 -4.69 0.60 14.13
CA GLU A 72 -5.68 1.46 14.76
C GLU A 72 -5.00 2.39 15.78
N TYR A 73 -5.16 3.69 15.58
CA TYR A 73 -4.57 4.72 16.43
C TYR A 73 -4.98 4.59 17.90
N ALA A 74 -6.22 4.17 18.18
CA ALA A 74 -6.73 4.01 19.54
C ALA A 74 -6.11 2.83 20.31
N ILE A 75 -5.40 1.92 19.63
CA ILE A 75 -4.76 0.76 20.27
C ILE A 75 -3.33 1.14 20.72
N ASN A 76 -3.08 0.99 22.03
CA ASN A 76 -1.81 1.27 22.69
C ASN A 76 -0.92 0.03 22.83
N SER A 77 -0.90 -0.79 21.79
CA SER A 77 -0.08 -1.99 21.67
C SER A 77 0.48 -2.05 20.25
N VAL A 78 1.57 -2.77 20.05
CA VAL A 78 2.11 -3.15 18.73
C VAL A 78 2.51 -4.60 18.80
N SER A 79 2.04 -5.39 17.84
CA SER A 79 2.39 -6.80 17.68
C SER A 79 3.74 -6.94 17.00
N GLY A 80 4.00 -6.16 15.96
CA GLY A 80 5.28 -6.18 15.26
C GLY A 80 5.30 -5.16 14.12
N PHE A 81 6.34 -5.25 13.30
CA PHE A 81 6.53 -4.37 12.17
C PHE A 81 6.57 -5.16 10.87
N SER A 82 5.47 -5.16 10.11
CA SER A 82 5.38 -5.85 8.84
C SER A 82 5.77 -4.97 7.65
N HIS A 83 6.17 -5.62 6.56
CA HIS A 83 6.76 -4.93 5.41
C HIS A 83 5.78 -4.64 4.28
N LEU A 84 4.62 -5.31 4.24
CA LEU A 84 3.63 -5.16 3.16
C LEU A 84 2.27 -4.74 3.73
N HIS A 85 1.75 -3.61 3.24
CA HIS A 85 0.43 -3.09 3.60
C HIS A 85 -0.40 -2.85 2.33
N ALA A 86 -0.50 -3.88 1.50
CA ALA A 86 -1.09 -3.79 0.16
C ALA A 86 -2.40 -4.58 0.07
N TRP A 87 -3.48 -3.91 0.45
CA TRP A 87 -4.84 -4.46 0.57
C TRP A 87 -4.90 -5.71 1.44
N THR A 88 -4.65 -6.89 0.90
CA THR A 88 -4.73 -8.19 1.60
C THR A 88 -3.40 -8.91 1.68
N MET A 89 -2.35 -8.34 1.11
CA MET A 89 -1.03 -8.93 1.08
C MET A 89 -0.30 -8.69 2.41
N GLY A 90 0.26 -9.76 2.97
CA GLY A 90 1.13 -9.77 4.14
C GLY A 90 2.45 -10.47 3.80
N GLY A 91 3.17 -10.97 4.80
CA GLY A 91 4.42 -11.71 4.55
C GLY A 91 5.41 -11.60 5.69
N LEU A 92 6.41 -10.72 5.56
CA LEU A 92 7.50 -10.59 6.53
C LEU A 92 7.15 -9.60 7.65
N MET A 93 7.08 -10.08 8.91
CA MET A 93 7.01 -9.25 10.12
C MET A 93 8.28 -9.44 10.96
N ILE A 94 8.75 -8.34 11.56
CA ILE A 94 9.88 -8.34 12.50
C ILE A 94 9.45 -7.69 13.81
N MET A 95 9.84 -8.29 14.94
CA MET A 95 9.58 -7.75 16.28
C MET A 95 10.81 -7.91 17.19
N PRO A 96 11.40 -6.83 17.74
CA PRO A 96 12.43 -6.93 18.75
C PRO A 96 11.82 -7.26 20.12
N THR A 97 12.37 -8.25 20.84
CA THR A 97 11.85 -8.66 22.14
C THR A 97 12.95 -8.86 23.17
N THR A 98 12.65 -8.55 24.44
CA THR A 98 13.55 -8.79 25.59
C THR A 98 12.84 -9.38 26.82
N ALA A 99 11.50 -9.48 26.75
CA ALA A 99 10.67 -10.04 27.82
C ALA A 99 10.76 -11.58 27.83
N ASP A 100 9.82 -12.28 28.48
CA ASP A 100 9.75 -13.73 28.36
C ASP A 100 9.51 -14.13 26.90
N LEU A 101 10.07 -15.26 26.47
CA LEU A 101 9.87 -15.76 25.11
C LEU A 101 8.38 -16.10 24.89
N ALA A 102 7.81 -15.49 23.86
CA ALA A 102 6.49 -15.79 23.34
C ALA A 102 6.60 -15.96 21.82
N LEU A 103 5.96 -17.00 21.28
CA LEU A 103 5.96 -17.33 19.85
C LEU A 103 4.63 -17.00 19.18
N THR A 104 3.63 -16.55 19.95
CA THR A 104 2.30 -16.25 19.45
C THR A 104 2.05 -14.75 19.38
N ASN A 105 1.20 -14.37 18.42
CA ASN A 105 0.68 -13.02 18.25
C ASN A 105 -0.83 -12.96 18.55
N PRO A 106 -1.21 -12.99 19.83
CA PRO A 106 -2.61 -12.91 20.22
C PRO A 106 -3.11 -11.45 20.07
N SER A 107 -4.41 -11.24 20.28
CA SER A 107 -5.01 -9.90 20.17
C SER A 107 -4.43 -8.91 21.17
N ALA A 108 -4.51 -7.61 20.87
CA ALA A 108 -3.90 -6.53 21.67
C ALA A 108 -4.36 -6.46 23.15
N ASP A 109 -5.50 -7.07 23.49
CA ASP A 109 -6.05 -7.21 24.84
C ASP A 109 -5.53 -8.44 25.61
N SER A 110 -4.71 -9.27 24.96
CA SER A 110 -4.11 -10.45 25.58
C SER A 110 -3.01 -10.09 26.58
N PRO A 111 -2.75 -10.98 27.58
CA PRO A 111 -1.72 -10.73 28.58
C PRO A 111 -0.35 -10.42 27.97
N TYR A 112 0.41 -9.50 28.57
CA TYR A 112 1.75 -9.13 28.13
C TYR A 112 2.86 -9.96 28.79
N LYS A 113 2.52 -10.75 29.82
CA LYS A 113 3.44 -11.62 30.58
C LYS A 113 2.71 -12.85 31.09
N GLY A 114 3.46 -13.95 31.27
CA GLY A 114 2.94 -15.21 31.80
C GLY A 114 2.31 -16.11 30.73
N ALA A 115 1.53 -17.10 31.17
CA ALA A 115 0.89 -18.05 30.25
C ALA A 115 -0.07 -17.34 29.28
N ASN A 116 -0.03 -17.74 28.01
CA ASN A 116 -0.79 -17.14 26.91
C ASN A 116 -0.40 -15.70 26.56
N ALA A 117 0.74 -15.21 27.06
CA ALA A 117 1.27 -13.94 26.61
C ALA A 117 1.80 -14.04 25.17
N GLY A 118 1.63 -12.94 24.43
CA GLY A 118 2.19 -12.77 23.10
C GLY A 118 3.50 -11.99 23.12
N TYR A 119 4.15 -11.91 21.96
CA TYR A 119 5.33 -11.07 21.77
C TYR A 119 4.99 -9.58 21.57
N HIS A 120 3.71 -9.21 21.60
CA HIS A 120 3.26 -7.83 21.46
C HIS A 120 3.74 -6.97 22.64
N SER A 121 3.86 -5.66 22.40
CA SER A 121 4.31 -4.70 23.39
C SER A 121 3.36 -3.54 23.52
N ARG A 122 3.06 -3.14 24.75
CA ARG A 122 2.38 -1.86 25.00
C ARG A 122 3.25 -0.72 24.51
N ILE A 123 2.59 0.32 24.01
CA ILE A 123 3.25 1.55 23.59
C ILE A 123 2.68 2.75 24.34
N LEU A 124 3.54 3.73 24.57
CA LEU A 124 3.15 5.05 25.05
C LEU A 124 2.98 5.96 23.83
N LYS A 125 1.78 6.47 23.58
CA LYS A 125 1.47 7.26 22.36
C LYS A 125 2.32 8.53 22.24
N GLU A 126 2.75 9.10 23.35
CA GLU A 126 3.68 10.23 23.38
C GLU A 126 5.07 9.88 22.78
N THR A 127 5.46 8.61 22.79
CA THR A 127 6.71 8.11 22.18
C THR A 127 6.54 7.73 20.72
N GLU A 128 5.30 7.58 20.25
CA GLU A 128 5.00 7.28 18.85
C GLU A 128 5.19 8.54 17.99
N LYS A 129 6.00 8.40 16.94
CA LYS A 129 6.34 9.47 15.99
C LYS A 129 6.32 8.90 14.58
N ALA A 130 5.73 9.65 13.67
CA ALA A 130 5.71 9.31 12.25
C ALA A 130 5.84 10.58 11.40
N SER A 131 6.57 10.47 10.30
CA SER A 131 6.71 11.50 9.27
C SER A 131 7.04 10.80 7.94
N PRO A 132 6.76 11.37 6.76
CA PRO A 132 6.89 10.64 5.50
C PRO A 132 8.27 9.99 5.33
N GLY A 133 8.29 8.65 5.36
CA GLY A 133 9.51 7.84 5.29
C GLY A 133 10.12 7.41 6.62
N TYR A 134 9.54 7.77 7.77
CA TYR A 134 10.07 7.42 9.10
C TYR A 134 8.95 7.13 10.10
N TYR A 135 9.16 6.10 10.90
CA TYR A 135 8.33 5.77 12.06
C TYR A 135 9.22 5.44 13.27
N SER A 136 8.78 5.78 14.47
CA SER A 136 9.41 5.34 15.73
C SER A 136 8.41 5.19 16.85
N VAL A 137 8.67 4.23 17.74
CA VAL A 137 7.92 4.03 18.97
C VAL A 137 8.79 3.38 20.04
N TYR A 138 8.48 3.63 21.31
CA TYR A 138 9.08 2.90 22.43
C TYR A 138 8.18 1.71 22.83
N LEU A 139 8.74 0.51 22.78
CA LEU A 139 8.10 -0.75 23.14
C LEU A 139 8.25 -0.98 24.64
N TYR A 140 7.22 -0.63 25.41
CA TYR A 140 7.29 -0.55 26.87
C TYR A 140 7.65 -1.88 27.53
N ASP A 141 7.06 -2.99 27.07
CA ASP A 141 7.28 -4.31 27.67
C ASP A 141 8.65 -4.91 27.35
N HIS A 142 9.30 -4.42 26.30
CA HIS A 142 10.65 -4.85 25.91
C HIS A 142 11.73 -3.81 26.25
N GLU A 143 11.34 -2.62 26.66
CA GLU A 143 12.23 -1.47 26.89
C GLU A 143 13.11 -1.16 25.66
N VAL A 144 12.59 -1.42 24.45
CA VAL A 144 13.30 -1.22 23.17
C VAL A 144 12.73 -0.01 22.45
N LYS A 145 13.60 0.86 21.94
CA LYS A 145 13.21 1.87 20.94
C LYS A 145 13.27 1.25 19.55
N ALA A 146 12.16 1.27 18.83
CA ALA A 146 12.09 0.88 17.43
C ALA A 146 12.06 2.13 16.53
N GLU A 147 12.83 2.09 15.45
CA GLU A 147 12.85 3.10 14.40
C GLU A 147 12.85 2.42 13.03
N LEU A 148 12.05 2.92 12.11
CA LEU A 148 11.80 2.29 10.81
C LEU A 148 11.92 3.31 9.69
N SER A 149 12.49 2.88 8.58
CA SER A 149 12.51 3.61 7.30
C SER A 149 12.46 2.60 6.16
N ALA A 150 12.17 3.06 4.95
CA ALA A 150 12.15 2.20 3.78
C ALA A 150 12.58 2.93 2.51
N THR A 151 13.10 2.15 1.57
CA THR A 151 13.23 2.48 0.15
C THR A 151 12.08 1.82 -0.62
N THR A 152 12.12 1.78 -1.95
CA THR A 152 11.02 1.21 -2.73
C THR A 152 10.81 -0.29 -2.42
N ARG A 153 11.87 -1.09 -2.32
CA ARG A 153 11.81 -2.57 -2.16
C ARG A 153 12.52 -3.10 -0.92
N CYS A 154 13.12 -2.19 -0.14
CA CYS A 154 13.92 -2.56 1.03
C CYS A 154 13.46 -1.83 2.28
N GLY A 155 13.36 -2.54 3.40
CA GLY A 155 13.10 -1.98 4.72
C GLY A 155 14.40 -1.83 5.51
N ILE A 156 14.45 -0.85 6.42
CA ILE A 156 15.54 -0.73 7.40
C ILE A 156 14.98 -0.39 8.78
N HIS A 157 15.44 -1.15 9.77
CA HIS A 157 15.03 -1.05 11.16
C HIS A 157 16.26 -0.67 11.99
N ARG A 158 16.09 0.17 13.01
CA ARG A 158 17.09 0.40 14.06
C ARG A 158 16.43 0.14 15.42
N TYR A 159 16.96 -0.83 16.13
CA TYR A 159 16.47 -1.23 17.46
C TYR A 159 17.51 -0.89 18.51
N THR A 160 17.16 0.02 19.43
CA THR A 160 18.00 0.37 20.59
C THR A 160 17.56 -0.46 21.80
N PHE A 161 18.43 -1.34 22.27
CA PHE A 161 18.14 -2.28 23.34
C PHE A 161 18.64 -1.78 24.71
N PRO A 162 18.00 -2.23 25.81
CA PRO A 162 18.57 -2.13 27.14
C PRO A 162 19.66 -3.20 27.34
N GLU A 163 20.41 -3.14 28.44
CA GLU A 163 21.31 -4.24 28.81
C GLU A 163 20.53 -5.54 29.09
N ARG A 164 20.80 -6.59 28.31
CA ARG A 164 20.20 -7.92 28.47
C ARG A 164 21.17 -9.03 28.05
N LYS A 165 21.09 -10.17 28.73
CA LYS A 165 21.78 -11.39 28.28
C LYS A 165 21.13 -12.02 27.06
N GLU A 166 19.81 -11.83 26.93
CA GLU A 166 18.99 -12.42 25.89
C GLU A 166 18.00 -11.39 25.34
N SER A 167 18.44 -10.64 24.35
CA SER A 167 17.58 -9.89 23.43
C SER A 167 17.36 -10.71 22.17
N ARG A 168 16.19 -10.57 21.56
CA ARG A 168 15.81 -11.30 20.36
C ARG A 168 15.31 -10.35 19.29
N ILE A 169 15.57 -10.69 18.04
CA ILE A 169 14.88 -10.12 16.89
C ILE A 169 14.10 -11.26 16.24
N LEU A 170 12.79 -11.20 16.38
CA LEU A 170 11.82 -12.21 15.98
C LEU A 170 11.35 -11.94 14.55
N ILE A 171 11.16 -13.00 13.78
CA ILE A 171 10.72 -12.99 12.39
C ILE A 171 9.50 -13.90 12.30
N ASP A 172 8.34 -13.32 12.04
CA ASP A 172 7.07 -14.04 11.92
C ASP A 172 6.55 -13.92 10.48
N LEU A 173 6.19 -15.04 9.88
CA LEU A 173 5.65 -15.10 8.51
C LEU A 173 4.12 -15.20 8.49
N LEU A 174 3.47 -15.46 9.64
CA LEU A 174 2.02 -15.52 9.77
C LEU A 174 1.54 -14.61 10.90
N PHE A 175 0.98 -13.48 10.51
CA PHE A 175 0.36 -12.52 11.41
C PHE A 175 -1.03 -12.13 10.89
N PRO A 176 -1.88 -11.55 11.74
CA PRO A 176 -3.19 -11.05 11.33
C PRO A 176 -3.09 -10.04 10.17
N THR A 177 -3.88 -10.26 9.12
CA THR A 177 -4.12 -9.26 8.06
C THR A 177 -5.60 -8.85 8.08
N GLU A 178 -6.13 -8.24 7.02
CA GLU A 178 -7.55 -7.90 6.94
C GLU A 178 -8.44 -9.16 6.81
N TRP A 179 -9.20 -9.47 7.87
CA TRP A 179 -9.88 -10.78 8.10
C TRP A 179 -10.77 -11.29 6.99
N ASP A 180 -11.56 -10.40 6.37
CA ASP A 180 -12.56 -10.82 5.38
C ASP A 180 -11.93 -11.51 4.16
N TYR A 181 -10.63 -11.37 3.99
CA TYR A 181 -9.91 -11.97 2.88
C TYR A 181 -9.20 -13.27 3.26
N GLY A 182 -8.85 -13.50 4.53
CA GLY A 182 -8.16 -14.71 4.99
C GLY A 182 -6.75 -14.82 4.41
N PHE A 183 -5.73 -14.70 5.25
CA PHE A 183 -4.32 -14.81 4.86
C PHE A 183 -3.71 -16.09 5.44
N ASN A 184 -2.98 -16.82 4.59
CA ASN A 184 -2.30 -18.04 5.00
C ASN A 184 -0.95 -18.21 4.30
N VAL A 185 -0.01 -18.81 5.02
CA VAL A 185 1.29 -19.25 4.51
C VAL A 185 1.18 -20.73 4.15
N LYS A 186 1.24 -21.07 2.86
CA LYS A 186 1.14 -22.46 2.38
C LYS A 186 2.42 -23.24 2.57
N ASP A 187 3.54 -22.56 2.36
CA ASP A 187 4.89 -23.10 2.43
C ASP A 187 5.87 -21.94 2.66
N ALA A 188 6.85 -22.14 3.53
CA ALA A 188 7.84 -21.13 3.83
C ALA A 188 9.14 -21.77 4.27
N CYS A 189 10.23 -21.03 4.11
CA CYS A 189 11.55 -21.42 4.56
C CYS A 189 12.34 -20.19 5.03
N ILE A 190 13.03 -20.31 6.16
CA ILE A 190 14.04 -19.36 6.63
C ILE A 190 15.36 -20.13 6.77
N THR A 191 16.42 -19.64 6.14
CA THR A 191 17.75 -20.25 6.13
C THR A 191 18.80 -19.27 6.65
N LYS A 192 19.69 -19.78 7.49
CA LYS A 192 20.86 -19.09 8.01
C LYS A 192 21.98 -19.13 6.98
N VAL A 193 22.28 -17.98 6.37
CA VAL A 193 23.44 -17.84 5.46
C VAL A 193 24.71 -17.59 6.28
N SER A 194 24.60 -16.74 7.30
CA SER A 194 25.67 -16.45 8.25
C SER A 194 25.08 -15.95 9.58
N ASN A 195 25.93 -15.65 10.58
CA ASN A 195 25.47 -15.02 11.81
C ASN A 195 25.01 -13.56 11.63
N THR A 196 25.11 -12.99 10.43
CA THR A 196 24.64 -11.63 10.12
C THR A 196 23.62 -11.61 8.97
N GLU A 197 23.25 -12.77 8.43
CA GLU A 197 22.39 -12.82 7.25
C GLU A 197 21.48 -14.05 7.25
N LEU A 198 20.20 -13.81 7.01
CA LEU A 198 19.17 -14.81 6.73
C LEU A 198 18.59 -14.58 5.34
N GLU A 199 18.11 -15.64 4.71
CA GLU A 199 17.31 -15.59 3.49
C GLU A 199 16.15 -16.56 3.57
N GLY A 200 15.11 -16.31 2.77
CA GLY A 200 13.93 -17.15 2.81
C GLY A 200 12.84 -16.75 1.84
N TYR A 201 11.72 -17.46 1.96
CA TYR A 201 10.49 -17.14 1.25
C TYR A 201 9.25 -17.53 2.06
N ALA A 202 8.12 -16.93 1.70
CA ALA A 202 6.78 -17.32 2.10
C ALA A 202 5.88 -17.41 0.85
N ASP A 203 5.32 -18.58 0.61
CA ASP A 203 4.25 -18.82 -0.37
C ASP A 203 2.91 -18.48 0.29
N CYS A 204 2.37 -17.34 -0.10
CA CYS A 204 1.23 -16.71 0.54
C CYS A 204 -0.02 -16.85 -0.33
N GLN A 205 -1.16 -16.86 0.34
CA GLN A 205 -2.45 -16.67 -0.31
C GLN A 205 -3.33 -15.77 0.54
N SER A 206 -4.07 -14.91 -0.14
CA SER A 206 -5.14 -14.10 0.44
C SER A 206 -6.39 -14.15 -0.43
N GLY A 207 -7.58 -14.33 0.14
CA GLY A 207 -8.82 -14.43 -0.63
C GLY A 207 -9.11 -15.82 -1.20
N PRO A 208 -8.97 -16.92 -0.44
CA PRO A 208 -9.16 -18.27 -0.97
C PRO A 208 -10.57 -18.50 -1.53
N TRP A 209 -11.56 -17.74 -1.07
CA TRP A 209 -12.96 -17.84 -1.52
C TRP A 209 -13.17 -17.48 -3.00
N SER A 210 -12.25 -16.75 -3.62
CA SER A 210 -12.28 -16.40 -5.04
C SER A 210 -11.08 -16.96 -5.81
N ASN A 211 -10.34 -17.93 -5.24
CA ASN A 211 -9.02 -18.36 -5.72
C ASN A 211 -8.12 -17.17 -6.04
N TRP A 212 -8.25 -16.12 -5.24
CA TRP A 212 -7.63 -14.85 -5.48
C TRP A 212 -6.26 -14.80 -4.81
N ASN A 213 -5.37 -14.02 -5.42
CA ASN A 213 -4.11 -13.53 -4.87
C ASN A 213 -3.22 -14.58 -4.19
N ASN A 214 -2.59 -15.41 -5.01
CA ASN A 214 -1.43 -16.20 -4.62
C ASN A 214 -0.16 -15.40 -4.95
N TYR A 215 0.86 -15.51 -4.14
CA TYR A 215 2.16 -14.91 -4.44
C TYR A 215 3.25 -15.54 -3.58
N LYS A 216 4.49 -15.47 -4.05
CA LYS A 216 5.66 -15.91 -3.26
C LYS A 216 6.56 -14.72 -2.94
N LEU A 217 6.58 -14.35 -1.66
CA LEU A 217 7.47 -13.30 -1.16
C LEU A 217 8.83 -13.91 -0.81
N HIS A 218 9.89 -13.47 -1.47
CA HIS A 218 11.27 -13.80 -1.15
C HIS A 218 11.91 -12.65 -0.38
N PHE A 219 12.80 -12.95 0.56
CA PHE A 219 13.44 -11.95 1.38
C PHE A 219 14.90 -12.28 1.73
N ILE A 220 15.69 -11.22 1.88
CA ILE A 220 17.01 -11.21 2.55
C ILE A 220 16.90 -10.35 3.80
N ILE A 221 17.51 -10.77 4.91
CA ILE A 221 17.59 -10.02 6.17
C ILE A 221 19.06 -9.95 6.59
N ARG A 222 19.63 -8.74 6.70
CA ARG A 222 21.00 -8.47 7.18
C ARG A 222 20.99 -7.75 8.51
N PHE A 223 21.81 -8.21 9.45
CA PHE A 223 21.97 -7.62 10.78
C PHE A 223 23.33 -6.93 10.90
N SER A 224 23.36 -5.75 11.51
CA SER A 224 24.62 -5.01 11.74
C SER A 224 25.52 -5.64 12.81
N LYS A 225 24.98 -6.56 13.60
CA LYS A 225 25.68 -7.31 14.64
C LYS A 225 25.47 -8.81 14.40
N PRO A 226 26.51 -9.65 14.54
CA PRO A 226 26.31 -11.09 14.47
C PRO A 226 25.47 -11.59 15.64
N PHE A 227 24.43 -12.39 15.39
CA PHE A 227 23.69 -13.09 16.43
C PHE A 227 24.49 -14.27 16.97
N ALA A 228 24.26 -14.60 18.25
CA ALA A 228 24.90 -15.72 18.92
C ALA A 228 24.31 -17.06 18.43
N GLN A 229 22.99 -17.10 18.26
CA GLN A 229 22.24 -18.30 17.93
C GLN A 229 20.98 -17.91 17.15
N LEU A 230 20.53 -18.81 16.27
CA LEU A 230 19.26 -18.71 15.57
C LEU A 230 18.37 -19.88 16.02
N ASN A 231 17.21 -19.57 16.54
CA ASN A 231 16.17 -20.54 16.84
C ASN A 231 14.99 -20.34 15.89
N GLY A 232 14.10 -21.32 15.80
CA GLY A 232 12.87 -21.15 15.03
C GLY A 232 11.76 -22.08 15.48
N TRP A 233 10.58 -21.86 14.92
CA TRP A 233 9.40 -22.64 15.25
C TRP A 233 8.58 -22.96 14.01
N ASN A 234 7.81 -24.04 14.09
CA ASN A 234 6.78 -24.39 13.13
C ASN A 234 5.61 -25.04 13.88
N GLU A 235 4.41 -24.47 13.73
CA GLU A 235 3.18 -24.86 14.42
C GLU A 235 3.39 -25.00 15.94
N GLY A 236 3.97 -23.95 16.55
CA GLY A 236 4.31 -23.89 17.97
C GLY A 236 5.46 -24.79 18.46
N VAL A 237 6.07 -25.61 17.58
CA VAL A 237 7.18 -26.49 17.95
C VAL A 237 8.52 -25.79 17.72
N GLU A 238 9.18 -25.45 18.82
CA GLU A 238 10.48 -24.79 18.83
C GLU A 238 11.65 -25.75 18.48
N LYS A 239 12.66 -25.19 17.82
CA LYS A 239 13.93 -25.84 17.50
C LYS A 239 15.09 -24.89 17.75
N ASP A 240 16.09 -25.38 18.48
CA ASP A 240 17.29 -24.64 18.82
C ASP A 240 18.40 -24.77 17.77
N ASP A 241 19.23 -23.73 17.64
CA ASP A 241 20.46 -23.66 16.82
C ASP A 241 20.27 -24.19 15.39
N ILE A 242 19.23 -23.67 14.73
CA ILE A 242 18.83 -24.12 13.40
C ILE A 242 19.75 -23.53 12.32
N GLN A 243 20.01 -24.34 11.28
CA GLN A 243 20.51 -23.83 10.00
C GLN A 243 19.35 -23.41 9.08
N SER A 244 18.21 -24.08 9.18
CA SER A 244 16.99 -23.70 8.49
C SER A 244 15.75 -24.21 9.21
N ILE A 245 14.62 -23.55 8.96
CA ILE A 245 13.29 -23.98 9.34
C ILE A 245 12.37 -23.86 8.12
N ALA A 246 11.55 -24.88 7.90
CA ALA A 246 10.57 -24.90 6.82
C ALA A 246 9.24 -25.50 7.32
N GLY A 247 8.14 -25.08 6.71
CA GLY A 247 6.80 -25.39 7.19
C GLY A 247 5.74 -24.48 6.58
N LYS A 248 4.62 -24.34 7.28
CA LYS A 248 3.41 -23.63 6.81
C LYS A 248 2.70 -23.00 8.00
N ASN A 249 1.76 -22.11 7.72
CA ASN A 249 1.00 -21.39 8.74
C ASN A 249 1.93 -20.71 9.76
N ASP A 250 1.81 -21.06 11.05
CA ASP A 250 2.61 -20.51 12.14
C ASP A 250 4.08 -20.96 12.02
N ILE A 251 4.89 -20.13 11.38
CA ILE A 251 6.31 -20.39 11.15
C ILE A 251 7.12 -19.11 11.29
N GLY A 252 8.25 -19.23 11.95
CA GLY A 252 9.19 -18.13 12.06
C GLY A 252 10.52 -18.52 12.68
N ALA A 253 11.35 -17.51 12.90
CA ALA A 253 12.67 -17.64 13.50
C ALA A 253 12.96 -16.46 14.43
N TYR A 254 13.92 -16.61 15.34
CA TYR A 254 14.40 -15.50 16.13
C TYR A 254 15.90 -15.59 16.38
N ALA A 255 16.58 -14.45 16.16
CA ALA A 255 18.01 -14.30 16.35
C ALA A 255 18.30 -13.81 17.77
N ILE A 256 19.18 -14.49 18.50
CA ILE A 256 19.51 -14.22 19.90
C ILE A 256 20.79 -13.38 20.02
N TYR A 257 20.75 -12.36 20.88
CA TYR A 257 21.84 -11.44 21.17
C TYR A 257 22.00 -11.23 22.68
N SER A 258 23.24 -10.98 23.11
CA SER A 258 23.49 -10.23 24.34
C SER A 258 23.73 -8.78 23.99
N THR A 259 23.10 -7.86 24.71
CA THR A 259 23.09 -6.41 24.44
C THR A 259 23.54 -5.62 25.66
N THR A 260 24.12 -4.45 25.39
CA THR A 260 24.47 -3.45 26.41
C THR A 260 23.49 -2.28 26.36
N GLU A 261 23.45 -1.49 27.43
CA GLU A 261 22.54 -0.33 27.53
C GLU A 261 22.75 0.65 26.37
N GLY A 262 21.68 0.92 25.61
CA GLY A 262 21.70 1.82 24.46
C GLY A 262 22.33 1.23 23.19
N GLU A 263 22.67 -0.06 23.18
CA GLU A 263 23.22 -0.72 22.00
C GLU A 263 22.17 -0.79 20.88
N SER A 264 22.56 -0.36 19.68
CA SER A 264 21.69 -0.36 18.50
C SER A 264 22.05 -1.48 17.53
N ILE A 265 21.06 -2.26 17.13
CA ILE A 265 21.18 -3.25 16.04
C ILE A 265 20.33 -2.75 14.87
N THR A 266 20.96 -2.60 13.72
CA THR A 266 20.29 -2.27 12.45
C THR A 266 19.93 -3.56 11.73
N VAL A 267 18.71 -3.64 11.21
CA VAL A 267 18.21 -4.76 10.40
C VAL A 267 17.81 -4.23 9.04
N SER A 268 18.47 -4.68 7.98
CA SER A 268 18.14 -4.32 6.59
C SER A 268 17.44 -5.49 5.91
N THR A 269 16.33 -5.22 5.24
CA THR A 269 15.55 -6.24 4.52
C THR A 269 15.43 -5.87 3.05
N GLY A 270 15.46 -6.85 2.16
CA GLY A 270 15.20 -6.69 0.72
C GLY A 270 14.15 -7.71 0.32
N LEU A 271 13.16 -7.29 -0.45
CA LEU A 271 12.02 -8.12 -0.86
C LEU A 271 11.96 -8.31 -2.37
N SER A 272 11.39 -9.42 -2.83
CA SER A 272 11.06 -9.65 -4.23
C SER A 272 9.91 -10.67 -4.34
N LEU A 273 9.02 -10.49 -5.31
CA LEU A 273 8.03 -11.51 -5.69
C LEU A 273 8.60 -12.55 -6.66
N VAL A 274 9.81 -12.34 -7.17
CA VAL A 274 10.43 -13.19 -8.22
C VAL A 274 11.37 -14.23 -7.61
N SER A 275 12.39 -13.81 -6.86
CA SER A 275 13.38 -14.72 -6.27
C SER A 275 14.23 -14.12 -5.14
N ILE A 276 14.99 -14.97 -4.44
CA ILE A 276 15.98 -14.56 -3.42
C ILE A 276 17.09 -13.70 -4.05
N GLU A 277 17.54 -14.05 -5.25
CA GLU A 277 18.56 -13.30 -5.98
C GLU A 277 18.08 -11.89 -6.33
N GLN A 278 16.81 -11.75 -6.72
CA GLN A 278 16.21 -10.43 -6.96
C GLN A 278 16.04 -9.63 -5.67
N ALA A 279 15.59 -10.26 -4.57
CA ALA A 279 15.51 -9.60 -3.27
C ALA A 279 16.89 -9.06 -2.82
N ARG A 280 17.96 -9.81 -3.09
CA ARG A 280 19.34 -9.39 -2.85
C ARG A 280 19.78 -8.26 -3.78
N LEU A 281 19.47 -8.35 -5.08
CA LEU A 281 19.78 -7.30 -6.05
C LEU A 281 19.08 -5.97 -5.71
N ASN A 282 17.81 -6.04 -5.28
CA ASN A 282 17.06 -4.89 -4.79
C ASN A 282 17.78 -4.24 -3.60
N MET A 283 18.16 -5.03 -2.60
CA MET A 283 18.90 -4.55 -1.43
C MET A 283 20.24 -3.91 -1.81
N ASP A 284 21.03 -4.55 -2.65
CA ASP A 284 22.34 -4.04 -3.05
C ASP A 284 22.24 -2.80 -3.93
N THR A 285 21.16 -2.65 -4.70
CA THR A 285 20.92 -1.47 -5.53
C THR A 285 20.39 -0.28 -4.72
N GLU A 286 19.48 -0.51 -3.77
CA GLU A 286 18.77 0.55 -3.06
C GLU A 286 19.46 0.95 -1.74
N LEU A 287 20.04 0.00 -0.99
CA LEU A 287 20.65 0.27 0.33
C LEU A 287 22.17 0.37 0.32
N ALA A 288 22.89 -0.34 -0.57
CA ALA A 288 24.35 -0.27 -0.58
C ALA A 288 24.92 1.13 -0.90
N PRO A 289 24.34 1.92 -1.83
CA PRO A 289 24.77 3.31 -2.04
C PRO A 289 24.56 4.20 -0.81
N LEU A 290 23.60 3.84 0.03
CA LEU A 290 23.34 4.48 1.32
C LEU A 290 24.15 3.86 2.47
N GLN A 291 25.03 2.89 2.17
CA GLN A 291 25.90 2.19 3.11
C GLN A 291 25.14 1.46 4.22
N TYR A 292 23.88 1.07 3.95
CA TYR A 292 22.99 0.48 4.96
C TYR A 292 22.82 1.38 6.20
N ASP A 293 23.00 2.70 6.05
CA ASP A 293 22.90 3.67 7.13
C ASP A 293 21.45 4.15 7.29
N PHE A 294 20.90 3.94 8.48
CA PHE A 294 19.50 4.26 8.79
C PHE A 294 19.16 5.73 8.54
N ASP A 295 19.99 6.67 9.00
CA ASP A 295 19.69 8.09 8.93
C ASP A 295 19.80 8.61 7.48
N ARG A 296 20.68 8.01 6.65
CA ARG A 296 20.74 8.28 5.20
C ARG A 296 19.49 7.80 4.46
N VAL A 297 18.95 6.63 4.82
CA VAL A 297 17.67 6.14 4.26
C VAL A 297 16.55 7.10 4.64
N VAL A 298 16.43 7.49 5.91
CA VAL A 298 15.43 8.48 6.36
C VAL A 298 15.55 9.79 5.58
N ALA A 299 16.77 10.31 5.43
CA ALA A 299 17.00 11.56 4.71
C ALA A 299 16.64 11.44 3.22
N GLN A 300 17.02 10.35 2.54
CA GLN A 300 16.68 10.13 1.14
C GLN A 300 15.16 10.02 0.94
N THR A 301 14.48 9.22 1.76
CA THR A 301 13.04 8.99 1.64
C THR A 301 12.26 10.27 1.93
N ARG A 302 12.65 11.03 2.96
CA ARG A 302 12.11 12.36 3.21
C ARG A 302 12.27 13.30 2.01
N ASN A 303 13.45 13.31 1.39
CA ASN A 303 13.71 14.18 0.23
C ASN A 303 12.82 13.81 -0.97
N LYS A 304 12.62 12.52 -1.25
CA LYS A 304 11.70 12.05 -2.29
C LYS A 304 10.26 12.51 -2.03
N TRP A 305 9.80 12.40 -0.79
CA TRP A 305 8.48 12.93 -0.40
C TRP A 305 8.41 14.44 -0.55
N ASN A 306 9.42 15.18 -0.09
CA ASN A 306 9.42 16.63 -0.19
C ASN A 306 9.44 17.12 -1.65
N GLU A 307 10.18 16.46 -2.53
CA GLU A 307 10.17 16.74 -3.97
C GLU A 307 8.78 16.55 -4.56
N LEU A 308 8.12 15.43 -4.25
CA LEU A 308 6.78 15.12 -4.76
C LEU A 308 5.73 16.10 -4.22
N LEU A 309 5.71 16.32 -2.91
CA LEU A 309 4.75 17.20 -2.24
C LEU A 309 4.98 18.67 -2.62
N GLY A 310 6.24 19.06 -2.82
CA GLY A 310 6.64 20.40 -3.25
C GLY A 310 6.29 20.76 -4.69
N ARG A 311 5.73 19.82 -5.48
CA ARG A 311 5.16 20.13 -6.81
C ARG A 311 3.93 21.05 -6.72
N ILE A 312 3.30 21.13 -5.54
CA ILE A 312 2.24 22.09 -5.25
C ILE A 312 2.65 22.93 -4.05
N GLU A 313 2.85 24.22 -4.28
CA GLU A 313 3.05 25.21 -3.22
C GLU A 313 1.70 25.80 -2.81
N VAL A 314 1.40 25.79 -1.51
CA VAL A 314 0.19 26.42 -0.95
C VAL A 314 0.56 27.55 -0.01
N GLU A 315 0.02 28.73 -0.27
CA GLU A 315 0.21 29.92 0.54
C GLU A 315 -0.89 30.07 1.61
N GLY A 316 -0.59 30.80 2.67
CA GLY A 316 -1.53 31.08 3.76
C GLY A 316 -0.89 30.93 5.15
N THR A 317 -1.55 31.50 6.16
CA THR A 317 -1.06 31.47 7.55
C THR A 317 -1.70 30.38 8.40
N ASN A 318 -2.72 29.66 7.88
CA ASN A 318 -3.38 28.59 8.61
C ASN A 318 -2.62 27.26 8.44
N GLU A 319 -1.83 26.90 9.45
CA GLU A 319 -1.09 25.64 9.50
C GLU A 319 -1.99 24.40 9.41
N VAL A 320 -3.22 24.47 9.96
CA VAL A 320 -4.17 23.34 9.91
C VAL A 320 -4.58 23.03 8.48
N ASP A 321 -4.78 24.06 7.65
CA ASP A 321 -5.15 23.87 6.25
C ASP A 321 -3.98 23.29 5.44
N LYS A 322 -2.74 23.75 5.70
CA LYS A 322 -1.54 23.16 5.11
C LYS A 322 -1.35 21.71 5.51
N THR A 323 -1.56 21.37 6.79
CA THR A 323 -1.51 19.99 7.27
C THR A 323 -2.55 19.12 6.59
N LYS A 324 -3.81 19.56 6.51
CA LYS A 324 -4.84 18.82 5.77
C LYS A 324 -4.46 18.64 4.30
N PHE A 325 -4.00 19.69 3.64
CA PHE A 325 -3.63 19.64 2.23
C PHE A 325 -2.50 18.65 1.98
N TYR A 326 -1.35 18.83 2.63
CA TYR A 326 -0.17 17.99 2.39
C TYR A 326 -0.36 16.56 2.89
N THR A 327 -1.15 16.34 3.93
CA THR A 327 -1.51 14.99 4.37
C THR A 327 -2.36 14.28 3.31
N ASN A 328 -3.39 14.93 2.76
CA ASN A 328 -4.18 14.33 1.69
C ASN A 328 -3.36 14.11 0.40
N LEU A 329 -2.47 15.05 0.07
CA LEU A 329 -1.55 14.89 -1.05
C LEU A 329 -0.59 13.71 -0.83
N TYR A 330 -0.06 13.50 0.38
CA TYR A 330 0.71 12.31 0.73
C TYR A 330 -0.10 11.02 0.53
N ARG A 331 -1.35 10.97 1.02
CA ARG A 331 -2.22 9.79 0.90
C ARG A 331 -2.57 9.43 -0.54
N ALA A 332 -2.54 10.39 -1.46
CA ALA A 332 -2.72 10.14 -2.90
C ALA A 332 -1.60 9.29 -3.54
N TYR A 333 -0.48 9.06 -2.84
CA TYR A 333 0.67 8.30 -3.34
C TYR A 333 1.15 7.18 -2.41
N ALA A 334 0.68 7.16 -1.16
CA ALA A 334 1.13 6.22 -0.14
C ALA A 334 0.37 4.87 -0.13
N GLY A 335 -0.74 4.77 -0.89
CA GLY A 335 -1.64 3.60 -0.86
C GLY A 335 -1.54 2.68 -2.08
N LYS A 336 -0.50 2.83 -2.91
CA LYS A 336 -0.25 2.01 -4.11
C LYS A 336 1.19 1.53 -4.07
N GLN A 337 1.50 0.43 -4.76
CA GLN A 337 2.78 -0.27 -4.60
C GLN A 337 3.42 -0.58 -5.94
N THR A 338 4.74 -0.68 -5.93
CA THR A 338 5.56 -1.20 -7.04
C THR A 338 5.74 -2.71 -6.88
N TRP A 339 5.61 -3.48 -7.97
CA TRP A 339 5.66 -4.95 -7.94
C TRP A 339 6.72 -5.60 -8.82
N ASN A 340 7.45 -4.84 -9.64
CA ASN A 340 8.65 -5.33 -10.31
C ASN A 340 9.91 -5.08 -9.48
N ASP A 341 10.92 -5.89 -9.64
CA ASP A 341 12.27 -5.72 -9.09
C ASP A 341 13.05 -4.61 -9.81
N VAL A 342 14.19 -4.19 -9.25
CA VAL A 342 15.02 -3.09 -9.79
C VAL A 342 15.51 -3.35 -11.22
N ASN A 343 15.64 -4.62 -11.62
CA ASN A 343 16.03 -4.99 -12.97
C ASN A 343 14.83 -5.12 -13.94
N GLY A 344 13.61 -4.86 -13.49
CA GLY A 344 12.39 -4.96 -14.28
C GLY A 344 11.71 -6.33 -14.28
N GLN A 345 12.26 -7.36 -13.61
CA GLN A 345 11.55 -8.64 -13.48
C GLN A 345 10.32 -8.51 -12.58
N TYR A 346 9.25 -9.20 -12.93
CA TYR A 346 8.02 -9.28 -12.13
C TYR A 346 7.30 -10.61 -12.36
N ARG A 347 6.33 -10.95 -11.51
CA ARG A 347 5.40 -12.06 -11.74
C ARG A 347 4.07 -11.52 -12.27
N ASP A 348 3.58 -12.10 -13.37
CA ASP A 348 2.23 -11.82 -13.85
C ASP A 348 1.17 -12.59 -13.06
N ALA A 349 -0.11 -12.27 -13.29
CA ALA A 349 -1.26 -12.93 -12.64
C ALA A 349 -1.34 -14.45 -12.87
N CYS A 350 -0.53 -14.99 -13.78
CA CYS A 350 -0.45 -16.42 -14.09
C CYS A 350 0.83 -17.05 -13.50
N GLU A 351 1.49 -16.36 -12.57
CA GLU A 351 2.68 -16.81 -11.87
C GLU A 351 3.90 -17.02 -12.79
N ASN A 352 3.91 -16.40 -13.97
CA ASN A 352 5.06 -16.44 -14.87
C ASN A 352 5.96 -15.24 -14.61
N ILE A 353 7.27 -15.48 -14.63
CA ILE A 353 8.25 -14.41 -14.56
C ILE A 353 8.31 -13.71 -15.92
N GLN A 354 8.08 -12.41 -15.90
CA GLN A 354 8.17 -11.52 -17.05
C GLN A 354 9.31 -10.51 -16.85
N GLN A 355 9.64 -9.80 -17.92
CA GLN A 355 10.70 -8.79 -17.94
C GLN A 355 10.14 -7.49 -18.51
N LEU A 356 10.13 -6.45 -17.68
CA LEU A 356 9.76 -5.11 -18.10
C LEU A 356 10.95 -4.41 -18.76
N ASP A 357 10.71 -3.73 -19.87
CA ASP A 357 11.74 -2.95 -20.58
C ASP A 357 12.13 -1.67 -19.81
N HIS A 358 11.14 -0.95 -19.28
CA HIS A 358 11.31 0.29 -18.54
C HIS A 358 10.07 0.62 -17.70
N GLY A 359 10.26 1.43 -16.66
CA GLY A 359 9.19 1.90 -15.79
C GLY A 359 8.98 0.98 -14.59
N ASN A 360 7.78 1.06 -14.03
CA ASN A 360 7.36 0.21 -12.92
C ASN A 360 6.02 -0.48 -13.23
N MET A 361 5.87 -1.69 -12.70
CA MET A 361 4.59 -2.37 -12.56
C MET A 361 3.97 -1.91 -11.24
N TYR A 362 2.77 -1.33 -11.30
CA TYR A 362 2.05 -0.89 -10.11
C TYR A 362 0.89 -1.81 -9.74
N GLY A 363 0.55 -1.83 -8.46
CA GLY A 363 -0.64 -2.47 -7.96
C GLY A 363 -1.35 -1.67 -6.88
N GLY A 364 -2.56 -2.11 -6.59
CA GLY A 364 -3.44 -1.47 -5.62
C GLY A 364 -4.91 -1.83 -5.80
N ASP A 365 -5.77 -1.15 -5.05
CA ASP A 365 -7.22 -1.30 -5.10
C ASP A 365 -7.84 -0.78 -6.42
N ALA A 366 -9.15 -0.97 -6.53
CA ALA A 366 -9.91 -0.76 -7.76
C ALA A 366 -9.82 0.67 -8.30
N PHE A 367 -9.68 0.80 -9.62
CA PHE A 367 -9.76 2.09 -10.32
C PHE A 367 -11.11 2.78 -10.14
N TRP A 368 -12.15 2.05 -9.73
CA TRP A 368 -13.45 2.59 -9.32
C TRP A 368 -13.35 3.67 -8.23
N ASN A 369 -12.34 3.60 -7.36
CA ASN A 369 -12.07 4.65 -6.37
C ASN A 369 -11.30 5.83 -6.96
N SER A 370 -10.32 5.56 -7.83
CA SER A 370 -9.32 6.54 -8.28
C SER A 370 -9.75 7.36 -9.50
N PHE A 371 -10.68 6.87 -10.32
CA PHE A 371 -11.04 7.53 -11.58
C PHE A 371 -11.70 8.90 -11.39
N TRP A 372 -12.34 9.12 -10.25
CA TRP A 372 -12.98 10.39 -9.91
C TRP A 372 -12.00 11.54 -9.68
N ASN A 373 -10.80 11.26 -9.16
CA ASN A 373 -9.91 12.29 -8.62
C ASN A 373 -8.42 12.02 -8.87
N LEU A 374 -7.88 10.87 -8.47
CA LEU A 374 -6.45 10.56 -8.53
C LEU A 374 -5.94 10.52 -9.97
N ASN A 375 -6.72 9.99 -10.92
CA ASN A 375 -6.36 10.02 -12.34
C ASN A 375 -6.13 11.46 -12.84
N GLY A 376 -6.96 12.39 -12.39
CA GLY A 376 -6.82 13.82 -12.67
C GLY A 376 -5.54 14.38 -12.07
N LEU A 377 -5.35 14.20 -10.76
CA LEU A 377 -4.18 14.68 -10.04
C LEU A 377 -2.87 14.15 -10.63
N TRP A 378 -2.74 12.83 -10.79
CA TRP A 378 -1.52 12.20 -11.30
C TRP A 378 -1.19 12.66 -12.72
N SER A 379 -2.20 12.82 -13.59
CA SER A 379 -1.95 13.30 -14.95
C SER A 379 -1.42 14.74 -15.03
N ILE A 380 -1.68 15.57 -14.01
CA ILE A 380 -1.24 16.97 -13.98
C ILE A 380 0.16 17.08 -13.36
N ILE A 381 0.35 16.51 -12.16
CA ILE A 381 1.57 16.75 -11.38
C ILE A 381 2.55 15.57 -11.40
N SER A 382 2.14 14.40 -11.90
CA SER A 382 2.93 13.15 -11.87
C SER A 382 2.73 12.29 -13.12
N PRO A 383 2.93 12.82 -14.35
CA PRO A 383 2.62 12.10 -15.58
C PRO A 383 3.39 10.77 -15.74
N ARG A 384 4.57 10.64 -15.13
CA ARG A 384 5.32 9.37 -15.09
C ARG A 384 4.57 8.25 -14.36
N ILE A 385 3.78 8.57 -13.33
CA ILE A 385 2.95 7.57 -12.63
C ILE A 385 1.82 7.08 -13.53
N VAL A 386 1.23 7.98 -14.33
CA VAL A 386 0.22 7.59 -15.33
C VAL A 386 0.86 6.73 -16.43
N ASP A 387 2.08 7.07 -16.86
CA ASP A 387 2.86 6.27 -17.81
C ASP A 387 3.09 4.84 -17.31
N ASP A 388 3.59 4.68 -16.09
CA ASP A 388 3.80 3.38 -15.43
C ASP A 388 2.47 2.60 -15.22
N TRP A 389 1.37 3.27 -14.88
CA TRP A 389 0.06 2.62 -14.79
C TRP A 389 -0.43 2.10 -16.14
N VAL A 390 -0.24 2.85 -17.23
CA VAL A 390 -0.58 2.36 -18.58
C VAL A 390 0.32 1.19 -18.96
N THR A 391 1.61 1.28 -18.68
CA THR A 391 2.56 0.17 -18.86
C THR A 391 2.11 -1.08 -18.12
N THR A 392 1.70 -0.95 -16.86
CA THR A 392 1.14 -2.06 -16.06
C THR A 392 -0.04 -2.72 -16.76
N GLN A 393 -1.03 -1.93 -17.19
CA GLN A 393 -2.24 -2.46 -17.82
C GLN A 393 -1.95 -3.12 -19.17
N LEU A 394 -1.04 -2.57 -19.96
CA LEU A 394 -0.65 -3.14 -21.24
C LEU A 394 0.18 -4.42 -21.08
N GLU A 395 1.06 -4.50 -20.09
CA GLU A 395 1.79 -5.73 -19.78
C GLU A 395 0.84 -6.84 -19.29
N MET A 396 -0.11 -6.53 -18.41
CA MET A 396 -1.15 -7.50 -18.02
C MET A 396 -1.95 -7.97 -19.24
N PHE A 397 -2.40 -7.03 -20.08
CA PHE A 397 -3.15 -7.36 -21.29
C PHE A 397 -2.35 -8.24 -22.26
N LYS A 398 -1.09 -7.91 -22.50
CA LYS A 398 -0.19 -8.64 -23.39
C LYS A 398 0.06 -10.07 -22.91
N HIS A 399 0.26 -10.28 -21.62
CA HIS A 399 0.66 -11.58 -21.07
C HIS A 399 -0.50 -12.47 -20.65
N THR A 400 -1.63 -11.87 -20.27
CA THR A 400 -2.77 -12.60 -19.71
C THR A 400 -4.09 -12.29 -20.41
N GLY A 401 -4.10 -11.38 -21.38
CA GLY A 401 -5.22 -11.14 -22.29
C GLY A 401 -6.27 -10.15 -21.79
N TRP A 402 -6.15 -9.61 -20.58
CA TRP A 402 -7.08 -8.62 -20.03
C TRP A 402 -6.35 -7.50 -19.30
N THR A 403 -6.99 -6.33 -19.20
CA THR A 403 -6.59 -5.30 -18.24
C THR A 403 -7.18 -5.65 -16.87
N SER A 404 -6.61 -5.09 -15.81
CA SER A 404 -7.08 -5.30 -14.44
C SER A 404 -7.77 -4.07 -13.87
N LYS A 405 -8.92 -4.31 -13.25
CA LYS A 405 -9.70 -3.30 -12.53
C LYS A 405 -9.00 -2.79 -11.27
N GLY A 406 -8.04 -3.53 -10.74
CA GLY A 406 -7.31 -3.24 -9.51
C GLY A 406 -6.27 -4.34 -9.25
N PRO A 407 -5.05 -4.21 -9.79
CA PRO A 407 -4.05 -5.27 -9.78
C PRO A 407 -3.26 -5.33 -8.47
N ALA A 408 -3.91 -5.62 -7.35
CA ALA A 408 -3.20 -5.87 -6.10
C ALA A 408 -2.31 -7.11 -6.23
N GLY A 409 -1.00 -6.95 -6.03
CA GLY A 409 -0.03 -8.02 -6.30
C GLY A 409 0.10 -8.42 -7.77
N LEU A 410 -0.39 -7.59 -8.70
CA LEU A 410 -0.54 -7.92 -10.14
C LEU A 410 -1.57 -9.02 -10.43
N GLU A 411 -2.51 -9.23 -9.51
CA GLU A 411 -3.56 -10.25 -9.61
C GLU A 411 -4.89 -9.66 -10.09
N TYR A 412 -5.76 -10.49 -10.66
CA TYR A 412 -7.09 -10.04 -11.05
C TYR A 412 -8.05 -9.97 -9.87
N SER A 413 -8.86 -8.92 -9.82
CA SER A 413 -10.01 -8.83 -8.92
C SER A 413 -11.25 -8.36 -9.69
N GLY A 414 -12.40 -8.96 -9.36
CA GLY A 414 -13.71 -8.53 -9.89
C GLY A 414 -14.27 -7.28 -9.19
N ILE A 415 -13.47 -6.63 -8.35
CA ILE A 415 -13.83 -5.53 -7.47
C ILE A 415 -13.28 -4.24 -8.10
N MET A 416 -14.06 -3.20 -8.40
CA MET A 416 -15.53 -3.07 -8.35
C MET A 416 -16.14 -3.16 -9.76
N GLU A 417 -17.33 -2.57 -9.97
CA GLU A 417 -18.01 -2.52 -11.27
C GLU A 417 -17.29 -1.60 -12.28
N GLY A 418 -17.57 -1.83 -13.57
CA GLY A 418 -16.91 -1.11 -14.67
C GLY A 418 -15.43 -1.47 -14.85
N SER A 419 -14.87 -1.07 -15.97
CA SER A 419 -13.44 -1.20 -16.31
C SER A 419 -12.81 0.18 -16.34
N HIS A 420 -12.79 0.86 -15.20
CA HIS A 420 -12.39 2.26 -15.08
C HIS A 420 -10.89 2.52 -15.24
N GLU A 421 -10.06 1.48 -15.29
CA GLU A 421 -8.69 1.57 -15.82
C GLU A 421 -8.68 2.15 -17.25
N THR A 422 -9.75 1.92 -18.01
CA THR A 422 -9.99 2.50 -19.34
C THR A 422 -9.89 4.02 -19.30
N ALA A 423 -10.50 4.68 -18.31
CA ALA A 423 -10.48 6.13 -18.20
C ALA A 423 -9.06 6.67 -18.02
N LEU A 424 -8.23 5.98 -17.22
CA LEU A 424 -6.82 6.35 -17.04
C LEU A 424 -6.05 6.20 -18.35
N MET A 425 -6.17 5.05 -19.03
CA MET A 425 -5.41 4.76 -20.25
C MET A 425 -5.80 5.68 -21.41
N VAL A 426 -7.10 5.94 -21.59
CA VAL A 426 -7.61 6.89 -22.61
C VAL A 426 -7.11 8.30 -22.31
N ALA A 427 -7.21 8.75 -21.06
CA ALA A 427 -6.74 10.08 -20.67
C ALA A 427 -5.23 10.24 -20.86
N ALA A 428 -4.44 9.20 -20.61
CA ALA A 428 -3.00 9.21 -20.83
C ALA A 428 -2.64 9.49 -22.29
N TYR A 429 -3.33 8.84 -23.24
CA TYR A 429 -3.16 9.10 -24.67
C TYR A 429 -3.60 10.52 -25.05
N GLN A 430 -4.80 10.94 -24.63
CA GLN A 430 -5.34 12.26 -25.01
C GLN A 430 -4.53 13.43 -24.45
N LYS A 431 -3.91 13.25 -23.28
CA LYS A 431 -3.03 14.24 -22.66
C LYS A 431 -1.59 14.19 -23.20
N GLY A 432 -1.30 13.29 -24.14
CA GLY A 432 0.02 13.13 -24.75
C GLY A 432 1.08 12.52 -23.83
N ILE A 433 0.66 11.91 -22.71
CA ILE A 433 1.55 11.16 -21.80
C ILE A 433 2.01 9.88 -22.52
N ARG A 434 1.09 9.25 -23.25
CA ARG A 434 1.34 8.02 -24.02
C ARG A 434 1.13 8.24 -25.52
N LYS A 435 1.84 7.46 -26.34
CA LYS A 435 1.82 7.58 -27.82
C LYS A 435 1.33 6.32 -28.53
N ASP A 436 1.27 5.21 -27.81
CA ASP A 436 0.86 3.86 -28.21
C ASP A 436 -0.66 3.67 -28.21
N GLY A 437 -1.38 4.63 -28.83
CA GLY A 437 -2.84 4.65 -28.82
C GLY A 437 -3.51 3.42 -29.41
N GLU A 438 -2.91 2.75 -30.40
CA GLU A 438 -3.44 1.51 -30.98
C GLU A 438 -3.42 0.34 -29.99
N ALA A 439 -2.32 0.17 -29.23
CA ALA A 439 -2.21 -0.87 -28.21
C ALA A 439 -3.18 -0.60 -27.05
N ILE A 440 -3.28 0.67 -26.62
CA ILE A 440 -4.27 1.09 -25.62
C ILE A 440 -5.68 0.79 -26.12
N TYR A 441 -5.99 1.13 -27.38
CA TYR A 441 -7.31 0.91 -27.96
C TYR A 441 -7.68 -0.58 -28.03
N GLU A 442 -6.76 -1.44 -28.43
CA GLU A 442 -6.97 -2.89 -28.43
C GLU A 442 -7.36 -3.41 -27.04
N ALA A 443 -6.60 -3.01 -26.02
CA ALA A 443 -6.84 -3.41 -24.63
C ALA A 443 -8.21 -2.92 -24.11
N VAL A 444 -8.49 -1.62 -24.23
CA VAL A 444 -9.74 -1.05 -23.66
C VAL A 444 -10.98 -1.40 -24.49
N LEU A 445 -10.84 -1.65 -25.79
CA LEU A 445 -11.96 -2.09 -26.62
C LEU A 445 -12.48 -3.43 -26.13
N LYS A 446 -11.58 -4.36 -25.79
CA LYS A 446 -11.96 -5.69 -25.28
C LYS A 446 -12.89 -5.58 -24.06
N ASN A 447 -12.58 -4.68 -23.12
CA ASN A 447 -13.38 -4.45 -21.91
C ASN A 447 -14.84 -4.05 -22.16
N VAL A 448 -15.13 -3.48 -23.33
CA VAL A 448 -16.47 -3.04 -23.73
C VAL A 448 -17.07 -3.87 -24.86
N THR A 449 -16.38 -4.91 -25.35
CA THR A 449 -16.91 -5.79 -26.42
C THR A 449 -17.00 -7.27 -26.02
N GLU A 450 -16.22 -7.71 -25.04
CA GLU A 450 -16.20 -9.10 -24.58
C GLU A 450 -16.72 -9.18 -23.14
N THR A 451 -17.61 -10.15 -22.87
CA THR A 451 -18.12 -10.38 -21.52
C THR A 451 -16.99 -10.84 -20.61
N GLY A 452 -16.89 -10.21 -19.44
CA GLY A 452 -15.93 -10.57 -18.40
C GLY A 452 -16.08 -12.02 -17.93
N ILE A 453 -14.97 -12.60 -17.48
CA ILE A 453 -14.85 -14.01 -17.12
C ILE A 453 -14.15 -14.16 -15.76
N ASP A 454 -14.33 -15.32 -15.14
CA ASP A 454 -13.38 -15.81 -14.15
C ASP A 454 -12.12 -16.24 -14.90
N HIS A 455 -11.00 -15.58 -14.58
CA HIS A 455 -9.78 -15.74 -15.33
C HIS A 455 -9.13 -17.09 -14.98
N PRO A 456 -8.59 -17.86 -15.96
CA PRO A 456 -7.95 -19.15 -15.69
C PRO A 456 -6.79 -19.09 -14.69
N CYS A 457 -6.19 -17.91 -14.52
CA CYS A 457 -5.10 -17.69 -13.58
C CYS A 457 -5.55 -17.23 -12.18
N GLY A 458 -6.86 -17.07 -11.93
CA GLY A 458 -7.42 -16.62 -10.65
C GLY A 458 -8.10 -15.25 -10.77
N GLY A 459 -9.06 -15.00 -9.89
CA GLY A 459 -9.88 -13.77 -9.91
C GLY A 459 -10.81 -13.65 -11.12
N SER A 460 -11.38 -12.46 -11.31
CA SER A 460 -12.28 -12.15 -12.43
C SER A 460 -11.81 -10.90 -13.16
N CYS A 461 -12.00 -10.85 -14.48
CA CYS A 461 -11.59 -9.74 -15.34
C CYS A 461 -12.71 -9.32 -16.30
N GLY A 462 -12.59 -8.11 -16.87
CA GLY A 462 -13.59 -7.53 -17.76
C GLY A 462 -14.93 -7.25 -17.06
N ASN A 463 -15.97 -6.97 -17.85
CA ASN A 463 -17.27 -6.56 -17.34
C ASN A 463 -18.26 -7.74 -17.32
N PRO A 464 -18.66 -8.25 -16.13
CA PRO A 464 -19.60 -9.35 -16.05
C PRO A 464 -20.99 -8.92 -16.56
N LEU A 465 -21.68 -9.82 -17.25
CA LEU A 465 -23.00 -9.57 -17.85
C LEU A 465 -23.02 -8.41 -18.88
N LEU A 466 -21.87 -8.10 -19.49
CA LEU A 466 -21.79 -7.07 -20.52
C LEU A 466 -22.70 -7.39 -21.73
N ASP A 467 -22.80 -8.66 -22.12
CA ASP A 467 -23.71 -9.13 -23.17
C ASP A 467 -25.19 -8.78 -22.88
N VAL A 468 -25.61 -8.85 -21.62
CA VAL A 468 -26.95 -8.45 -21.19
C VAL A 468 -27.14 -6.95 -21.40
N TYR A 469 -26.18 -6.13 -20.96
CA TYR A 469 -26.21 -4.68 -21.16
C TYR A 469 -26.21 -4.31 -22.64
N ILE A 470 -25.38 -4.96 -23.47
CA ILE A 470 -25.31 -4.71 -24.91
C ILE A 470 -26.64 -5.04 -25.59
N LYS A 471 -27.28 -6.15 -25.20
CA LYS A 471 -28.53 -6.61 -25.79
C LYS A 471 -29.74 -5.74 -25.37
N GLN A 472 -29.80 -5.36 -24.09
CA GLN A 472 -30.96 -4.67 -23.52
C GLN A 472 -30.84 -3.15 -23.51
N GLY A 473 -29.62 -2.62 -23.62
CA GLY A 473 -29.33 -1.19 -23.47
C GLY A 473 -29.33 -0.70 -22.01
N TYR A 474 -29.46 -1.60 -21.03
CA TYR A 474 -29.36 -1.34 -19.60
C TYR A 474 -29.20 -2.68 -18.86
N MET A 475 -28.86 -2.63 -17.57
CA MET A 475 -28.82 -3.80 -16.69
C MET A 475 -30.20 -4.03 -16.03
N PRO A 476 -30.93 -5.11 -16.38
CA PRO A 476 -32.21 -5.42 -15.75
C PRO A 476 -32.05 -5.85 -14.29
N MET A 477 -33.04 -5.54 -13.45
CA MET A 477 -32.97 -5.79 -12.01
C MET A 477 -32.97 -7.28 -11.64
N GLU A 478 -33.50 -8.16 -12.49
CA GLU A 478 -33.40 -9.63 -12.31
C GLU A 478 -32.00 -10.17 -12.64
N LYS A 479 -31.13 -9.36 -13.26
CA LYS A 479 -29.81 -9.77 -13.74
C LYS A 479 -28.67 -9.10 -12.97
N GLY A 480 -28.84 -7.84 -12.60
CA GLY A 480 -27.83 -7.09 -11.88
C GLY A 480 -28.34 -5.75 -11.35
N VAL A 481 -27.39 -4.92 -10.95
CA VAL A 481 -27.63 -3.60 -10.36
C VAL A 481 -27.65 -2.51 -11.43
N VAL A 482 -28.43 -1.45 -11.23
CA VAL A 482 -28.57 -0.38 -12.24
C VAL A 482 -27.31 0.46 -12.39
N SER A 483 -26.49 0.57 -11.33
CA SER A 483 -25.21 1.29 -11.38
C SER A 483 -24.28 0.75 -12.48
N LYS A 484 -24.27 -0.56 -12.75
CA LYS A 484 -23.55 -1.16 -13.89
C LYS A 484 -23.92 -0.52 -15.23
N THR A 485 -25.17 -0.08 -15.41
CA THR A 485 -25.59 0.62 -16.64
C THR A 485 -24.84 1.94 -16.80
N LEU A 486 -24.64 2.66 -15.70
CA LEU A 486 -23.93 3.94 -15.71
C LEU A 486 -22.43 3.74 -15.88
N ASP A 487 -21.85 2.78 -15.14
CA ASP A 487 -20.43 2.42 -15.25
C ASP A 487 -20.06 1.99 -16.68
N TYR A 488 -20.85 1.08 -17.28
CA TYR A 488 -20.60 0.59 -18.63
C TYR A 488 -20.85 1.67 -19.70
N ALA A 489 -21.81 2.57 -19.47
CA ALA A 489 -22.06 3.71 -20.34
C ALA A 489 -20.89 4.71 -20.32
N TYR A 490 -20.29 4.95 -19.15
CA TYR A 490 -19.10 5.80 -19.01
C TYR A 490 -17.86 5.17 -19.67
N ASP A 491 -17.64 3.87 -19.49
CA ASP A 491 -16.53 3.16 -20.14
C ASP A 491 -16.70 3.18 -21.67
N ASP A 492 -17.92 2.96 -22.18
CA ASP A 492 -18.26 3.11 -23.60
C ASP A 492 -17.90 4.50 -24.14
N TRP A 493 -18.19 5.55 -23.37
CA TRP A 493 -17.84 6.93 -23.73
C TRP A 493 -16.32 7.10 -23.80
N CYS A 494 -15.57 6.59 -22.83
CA CYS A 494 -14.12 6.67 -22.80
C CYS A 494 -13.48 5.99 -24.03
N VAL A 495 -13.86 4.74 -24.32
CA VAL A 495 -13.36 4.00 -25.49
C VAL A 495 -13.77 4.69 -26.79
N SER A 496 -15.00 5.25 -26.85
CA SER A 496 -15.45 6.05 -27.99
C SER A 496 -14.53 7.24 -28.26
N GLN A 497 -14.14 8.00 -27.23
CA GLN A 497 -13.27 9.16 -27.42
C GLN A 497 -11.89 8.76 -27.97
N LEU A 498 -11.33 7.63 -27.51
CA LEU A 498 -10.08 7.12 -28.05
C LEU A 498 -10.23 6.66 -29.50
N ALA A 499 -11.28 5.90 -29.82
CA ALA A 499 -11.57 5.45 -31.18
C ALA A 499 -11.65 6.63 -32.15
N LEU A 500 -12.35 7.70 -31.76
CA LEU A 500 -12.47 8.92 -32.58
C LEU A 500 -11.13 9.64 -32.74
N ALA A 501 -10.31 9.74 -31.69
CA ALA A 501 -8.97 10.33 -31.74
C ALA A 501 -8.04 9.57 -32.68
N LEU A 502 -8.18 8.24 -32.77
CA LEU A 502 -7.44 7.37 -33.69
C LEU A 502 -8.04 7.29 -35.10
N GLY A 503 -9.12 8.03 -35.38
CA GLY A 503 -9.77 8.03 -36.69
C GLY A 503 -10.68 6.82 -36.96
N LYS A 504 -10.93 5.94 -35.98
CA LYS A 504 -11.84 4.78 -36.04
C LYS A 504 -13.30 5.21 -35.90
N LYS A 505 -13.77 6.00 -36.87
CA LYS A 505 -15.04 6.75 -36.80
C LYS A 505 -16.28 5.86 -36.68
N LYS A 506 -16.28 4.66 -37.24
CA LYS A 506 -17.44 3.76 -37.22
C LYS A 506 -17.63 3.20 -35.81
N GLU A 507 -16.57 2.62 -35.26
CA GLU A 507 -16.50 2.04 -33.93
C GLU A 507 -16.76 3.12 -32.87
N GLY A 508 -16.07 4.27 -32.98
CA GLY A 508 -16.23 5.39 -32.07
C GLY A 508 -17.67 5.93 -32.02
N LYS A 509 -18.36 6.05 -33.16
CA LYS A 509 -19.77 6.48 -33.19
C LYS A 509 -20.73 5.44 -32.61
N ALA A 510 -20.46 4.15 -32.83
CA ALA A 510 -21.28 3.08 -32.26
C ALA A 510 -21.20 3.07 -30.72
N LEU A 511 -19.98 3.16 -30.18
CA LEU A 511 -19.74 3.27 -28.74
C LEU A 511 -20.30 4.57 -28.16
N LEU A 512 -20.17 5.70 -28.87
CA LEU A 512 -20.78 6.96 -28.44
C LEU A 512 -22.30 6.83 -28.32
N ALA A 513 -22.96 6.18 -29.29
CA ALA A 513 -24.39 5.94 -29.21
C ALA A 513 -24.75 5.05 -28.02
N ARG A 514 -23.98 3.98 -27.78
CA ARG A 514 -24.19 3.07 -26.63
C ARG A 514 -23.92 3.74 -25.28
N SER A 515 -22.97 4.67 -25.21
CA SER A 515 -22.72 5.47 -24.01
C SER A 515 -23.93 6.30 -23.56
N MET A 516 -24.93 6.51 -24.43
CA MET A 516 -26.18 7.16 -24.06
C MET A 516 -27.17 6.25 -23.33
N ASN A 517 -26.81 4.98 -23.08
CA ASN A 517 -27.66 3.99 -22.41
C ASN A 517 -28.05 4.36 -20.98
N TYR A 518 -27.31 5.26 -20.31
CA TYR A 518 -27.74 5.82 -19.02
C TYR A 518 -29.16 6.41 -19.08
N LYS A 519 -29.58 6.93 -20.25
CA LYS A 519 -30.94 7.45 -20.47
C LYS A 519 -32.02 6.38 -20.36
N ASN A 520 -31.69 5.12 -20.61
CA ASN A 520 -32.64 4.00 -20.53
C ASN A 520 -33.05 3.71 -19.09
N VAL A 521 -32.28 4.17 -18.11
CA VAL A 521 -32.56 4.00 -16.67
C VAL A 521 -32.88 5.32 -15.99
N PHE A 522 -32.81 6.46 -16.68
CA PHE A 522 -33.21 7.75 -16.15
C PHE A 522 -34.72 7.96 -16.31
N HIS A 523 -35.47 7.88 -15.21
CA HIS A 523 -36.93 7.93 -15.26
C HIS A 523 -37.44 9.33 -15.67
N PRO A 524 -38.29 9.45 -16.71
CA PRO A 524 -38.66 10.74 -17.28
C PRO A 524 -39.46 11.65 -16.35
N GLU A 525 -40.32 11.09 -15.49
CA GLU A 525 -41.10 11.88 -14.51
C GLU A 525 -40.38 12.07 -13.18
N LYS A 526 -39.87 10.99 -12.58
CA LYS A 526 -39.18 11.02 -11.29
C LYS A 526 -37.84 11.76 -11.32
N LYS A 527 -37.19 11.86 -12.50
CA LYS A 527 -35.87 12.51 -12.69
C LYS A 527 -34.74 11.88 -11.87
N PHE A 528 -34.84 10.57 -11.66
CA PHE A 528 -33.85 9.76 -10.96
C PHE A 528 -33.53 8.52 -11.78
N VAL A 529 -32.33 7.98 -11.60
CA VAL A 529 -31.94 6.66 -12.10
C VAL A 529 -32.76 5.62 -11.37
N MET A 530 -33.51 4.82 -12.11
CA MET A 530 -34.42 3.81 -11.61
C MET A 530 -34.14 2.48 -12.28
N ARG A 531 -34.27 1.41 -11.50
CA ARG A 531 -34.15 0.04 -11.99
C ARG A 531 -35.33 -0.32 -12.89
N ARG A 532 -35.05 -1.17 -13.88
CA ARG A 532 -36.04 -1.71 -14.81
C ARG A 532 -35.94 -3.22 -14.86
N ASP A 533 -37.06 -3.89 -15.05
CA ASP A 533 -37.07 -5.32 -15.34
C ASP A 533 -36.65 -5.57 -16.78
N SER A 534 -36.44 -6.84 -17.13
CA SER A 534 -36.07 -7.27 -18.49
C SER A 534 -37.16 -7.06 -19.55
N LEU A 535 -38.38 -6.69 -19.15
CA LEU A 535 -39.50 -6.30 -20.01
C LEU A 535 -39.57 -4.78 -20.21
N GLY A 536 -38.72 -4.02 -19.50
CA GLY A 536 -38.66 -2.57 -19.55
C GLY A 536 -39.61 -1.85 -18.59
N ASN A 537 -40.31 -2.55 -17.69
CA ASN A 537 -41.11 -1.92 -16.66
C ASN A 537 -40.21 -1.34 -15.56
N TRP A 538 -40.61 -0.20 -15.01
CA TRP A 538 -39.93 0.42 -13.87
C TRP A 538 -40.23 -0.34 -12.58
N ASP A 539 -39.27 -0.37 -11.67
CA ASP A 539 -39.45 -0.93 -10.32
C ASP A 539 -40.60 -0.21 -9.58
N PRO A 540 -41.71 -0.91 -9.25
CA PRO A 540 -42.84 -0.31 -8.55
C PRO A 540 -42.51 0.03 -7.09
N ASP A 541 -41.50 -0.63 -6.51
CA ASP A 541 -41.05 -0.43 -5.13
C ASP A 541 -39.89 0.58 -5.07
N PHE A 542 -39.81 1.49 -6.04
CA PHE A 542 -38.72 2.46 -6.11
C PHE A 542 -38.75 3.45 -4.94
N ASP A 543 -37.67 3.45 -4.19
CA ASP A 543 -37.34 4.44 -3.18
C ASP A 543 -36.00 5.09 -3.52
N VAL A 544 -36.02 6.41 -3.64
CA VAL A 544 -34.88 7.26 -3.99
C VAL A 544 -33.70 7.10 -3.02
N PHE A 545 -33.98 6.81 -1.75
CA PHE A 545 -32.96 6.68 -0.70
C PHE A 545 -32.57 5.25 -0.38
N SER A 546 -33.29 4.27 -0.95
CA SER A 546 -32.94 2.86 -0.81
C SER A 546 -31.67 2.51 -1.58
N ASN A 547 -30.82 1.70 -0.96
CA ASN A 547 -29.64 1.13 -1.62
C ASN A 547 -29.97 -0.04 -2.55
N LYS A 548 -31.24 -0.47 -2.61
CA LYS A 548 -31.66 -1.67 -3.33
C LYS A 548 -31.31 -1.54 -4.82
N GLY A 549 -30.33 -2.34 -5.25
CA GLY A 549 -29.84 -2.45 -6.62
C GLY A 549 -28.94 -1.30 -7.10
N PHE A 550 -28.28 -0.62 -6.16
CA PHE A 550 -27.12 0.25 -6.38
C PHE A 550 -25.92 -0.32 -5.62
N ILE A 551 -24.70 -0.10 -6.11
CA ILE A 551 -23.48 -0.50 -5.39
C ILE A 551 -23.10 0.62 -4.42
N GLU A 552 -23.05 0.31 -3.12
CA GLU A 552 -22.57 1.22 -2.06
C GLU A 552 -23.19 2.65 -2.08
N GLY A 553 -24.43 2.76 -2.55
CA GLY A 553 -25.13 4.04 -2.64
C GLY A 553 -26.61 3.86 -2.92
N ASN A 554 -27.28 4.93 -3.36
CA ASN A 554 -28.70 4.93 -3.73
C ASN A 554 -28.95 5.78 -4.97
N SER A 555 -30.20 5.81 -5.42
CA SER A 555 -30.61 6.56 -6.61
C SER A 555 -30.35 8.06 -6.51
N TRP A 556 -30.55 8.66 -5.33
CA TRP A 556 -30.27 10.08 -5.13
C TRP A 556 -28.82 10.44 -5.45
N GLN A 557 -27.87 9.58 -5.05
CA GLN A 557 -26.44 9.76 -5.30
C GLN A 557 -26.08 9.45 -6.75
N TYR A 558 -26.52 8.30 -7.27
CA TYR A 558 -26.14 7.82 -8.60
C TYR A 558 -26.79 8.57 -9.75
N SER A 559 -27.85 9.36 -9.51
CA SER A 559 -28.50 10.13 -10.58
C SER A 559 -27.68 11.33 -11.07
N TRP A 560 -26.60 11.67 -10.37
CA TRP A 560 -25.64 12.71 -10.79
C TRP A 560 -24.51 12.17 -11.65
N TYR A 561 -24.32 10.85 -11.65
CA TYR A 561 -23.41 10.13 -12.53
C TYR A 561 -24.14 9.79 -13.84
#